data_AF-A0A7Y0Q4Q8-F1
#
_entry.id   AF-A0A7Y0Q4Q8-F1
#
_cell.length_a   1.000
_cell.length_b   1.000
_cell.length_c   1.000
_cell.angle_alpha   90.00
_cell.angle_beta   90.00
_cell.angle_gamma   90.00
#
_symmetry.space_group_name_H-M   'P 1'
#
loop_
_entity.id
_entity.type
_entity.pdbx_description
1 polymer ?
#
loop_
_entity_poly.entity_id
_entity_poly.type
_entity_poly.pdbx_seq_one_letter_code
_entity_poly.pdbx_strand_id
1 'polypeptide(L)'
;MHTSRSRVRVDIITVGKRLSYWRKLQGWTPVELAELTCHAQRSFGIACRPVTAAWIRMVERGAYGRLSSLSQTRLWALALALDIPVEFLAPQAHQSSSATAAWDANSLSSIITRYILNLSVWYQKSQGKEP
;
A
#
# COMPACT_ATOMS: atom_id res chain seq x y z
N MET A 1 7.57 -13.59 -17.40
CA MET A 1 6.21 -13.00 -17.31
C MET A 1 6.33 -11.52 -16.96
N HIS A 2 6.18 -10.62 -17.94
CA HIS A 2 6.09 -9.19 -17.69
C HIS A 2 4.68 -8.87 -17.19
N THR A 3 4.47 -8.85 -15.88
CA THR A 3 3.24 -8.28 -15.32
C THR A 3 3.26 -6.78 -15.58
N SER A 4 2.48 -6.36 -16.56
CA SER A 4 2.18 -4.96 -16.87
C SER A 4 1.96 -4.19 -15.58
N ARG A 5 2.69 -3.09 -15.37
CA ARG A 5 2.50 -2.18 -14.23
C ARG A 5 1.10 -1.58 -14.31
N SER A 6 0.11 -2.29 -13.77
CA SER A 6 -1.28 -1.85 -13.79
C SER A 6 -1.40 -0.56 -12.97
N ARG A 7 -1.95 0.47 -13.61
CA ARG A 7 -2.27 1.75 -12.98
C ARG A 7 -3.77 1.85 -12.83
N VAL A 8 -4.21 2.21 -11.63
CA VAL A 8 -5.61 2.43 -11.30
C VAL A 8 -5.87 3.92 -11.41
N ARG A 9 -6.90 4.30 -12.17
CA ARG A 9 -7.39 5.69 -12.17
C ARG A 9 -7.99 5.99 -10.81
N VAL A 10 -7.54 7.07 -10.18
CA VAL A 10 -8.00 7.46 -8.86
C VAL A 10 -8.25 8.95 -8.78
N ASP A 11 -9.27 9.33 -8.02
CA ASP A 11 -9.38 10.67 -7.47
C ASP A 11 -8.36 10.82 -6.34
N ILE A 12 -7.20 11.39 -6.68
CA ILE A 12 -6.09 11.55 -5.76
C ILE A 12 -6.43 12.46 -4.56
N ILE A 13 -7.38 13.39 -4.71
CA ILE A 13 -7.81 14.27 -3.62
C ILE A 13 -8.56 13.44 -2.58
N THR A 14 -9.50 12.61 -3.03
CA THR A 14 -10.24 11.69 -2.16
C THR A 14 -9.31 10.67 -1.52
N VAL A 15 -8.42 10.04 -2.29
CA VAL A 15 -7.40 9.11 -1.75
C VAL A 15 -6.53 9.80 -0.71
N GLY A 16 -6.06 11.01 -0.97
CA GLY A 16 -5.21 11.78 -0.05
C GLY A 16 -5.89 12.08 1.28
N LYS A 17 -7.15 12.53 1.26
CA LYS A 17 -7.94 12.78 2.47
C LYS A 17 -8.12 11.52 3.30
N ARG A 18 -8.47 10.40 2.66
CA ARG A 18 -8.70 9.11 3.32
C ARG A 18 -7.42 8.50 3.87
N LEU A 19 -6.32 8.58 3.11
CA LEU A 19 -4.99 8.19 3.58
C LEU A 19 -4.60 8.96 4.83
N SER A 20 -4.80 10.28 4.82
CA SER A 20 -4.50 11.14 5.97
C SER A 20 -5.35 10.80 7.19
N TYR A 21 -6.63 10.51 6.98
CA TYR A 21 -7.55 10.09 8.04
C TYR A 21 -7.11 8.78 8.70
N TRP A 22 -6.94 7.71 7.92
CA TRP A 22 -6.57 6.39 8.46
C TRP A 22 -5.20 6.38 9.13
N ARG A 23 -4.21 7.04 8.51
CA ARG A 23 -2.88 7.16 9.10
C ARG A 23 -2.93 7.84 10.48
N LYS A 24 -3.67 8.96 10.58
CA LYS A 24 -3.84 9.68 11.86
C LYS A 24 -4.62 8.87 12.88
N LEU A 25 -5.67 8.16 12.46
CA LEU A 25 -6.48 7.30 13.32
C LEU A 25 -5.63 6.23 14.01
N GLN A 26 -4.69 5.64 13.26
CA GLN A 26 -3.79 4.62 13.79
C GLN A 26 -2.54 5.20 14.47
N GLY A 27 -2.37 6.53 14.51
CA GLY A 27 -1.23 7.18 15.18
C GLY A 27 0.10 7.13 14.42
N TRP A 28 0.11 6.79 13.13
CA TRP A 28 1.36 6.62 12.36
C TRP A 28 1.88 7.94 11.83
N THR A 29 3.20 8.13 11.85
CA THR A 29 3.87 9.17 11.09
C THR A 29 3.94 8.80 9.59
N PRO A 30 4.14 9.77 8.68
CA PRO A 30 4.36 9.45 7.27
C PRO A 30 5.60 8.59 7.00
N VAL A 31 6.58 8.59 7.91
CA VAL A 31 7.80 7.77 7.80
C VAL A 31 7.47 6.32 8.11
N GLU A 32 6.86 6.04 9.26
CA GLU A 32 6.49 4.69 9.67
C GLU A 32 5.52 4.05 8.66
N LEU A 33 4.54 4.82 8.17
CA LEU A 33 3.62 4.31 7.15
C LEU A 33 4.36 3.97 5.85
N ALA A 34 5.35 4.77 5.44
CA ALA A 34 6.15 4.47 4.25
C ALA A 34 6.98 3.19 4.43
N GLU A 35 7.53 2.97 5.61
CA GLU A 35 8.27 1.75 5.96
C GLU A 35 7.37 0.51 5.93
N LEU A 36 6.22 0.55 6.59
CA LEU A 36 5.24 -0.53 6.52
C LEU A 36 4.80 -0.82 5.09
N THR A 37 4.52 0.24 4.33
CA THR A 37 4.10 0.10 2.93
C THR A 37 5.20 -0.57 2.12
N CYS A 38 6.47 -0.25 2.37
CA CYS A 38 7.59 -0.94 1.72
C CYS A 38 7.65 -2.43 2.09
N HIS A 39 7.42 -2.78 3.35
CA HIS A 39 7.37 -4.18 3.78
C HIS A 39 6.19 -4.94 3.16
N ALA A 40 5.02 -4.31 3.11
CA ALA A 40 3.87 -4.83 2.37
C ALA A 40 4.24 -5.03 0.89
N GLN A 41 4.83 -4.03 0.24
CA GLN A 41 5.28 -4.10 -1.16
C GLN A 41 6.21 -5.29 -1.45
N ARG A 42 7.16 -5.57 -0.55
CA ARG A 42 8.09 -6.72 -0.70
C ARG A 42 7.36 -8.06 -0.67
N SER A 43 6.27 -8.15 0.07
CA SER A 43 5.49 -9.39 0.21
C SER A 43 4.76 -9.77 -1.09
N PHE A 44 4.55 -8.81 -2.00
CA PHE A 44 4.02 -9.08 -3.34
C PHE A 44 5.06 -9.63 -4.33
N GLY A 45 6.36 -9.61 -4.01
CA GLY A 45 7.41 -10.17 -4.88
C GLY A 45 7.62 -9.44 -6.22
N ILE A 46 7.09 -8.23 -6.39
CA ILE A 46 7.20 -7.44 -7.62
C ILE A 46 8.20 -6.30 -7.42
N ALA A 47 9.14 -6.13 -8.36
CA ALA A 47 10.07 -5.01 -8.39
C ALA A 47 9.31 -3.67 -8.56
N CYS A 48 9.06 -3.00 -7.44
CA CYS A 48 8.38 -1.71 -7.38
C CYS A 48 9.32 -0.62 -6.86
N ARG A 49 9.13 0.62 -7.33
CA ARG A 49 9.83 1.77 -6.73
C ARG A 49 9.39 1.90 -5.26
N PRO A 50 10.32 2.05 -4.31
CA PRO A 50 9.99 2.15 -2.89
C PRO A 50 9.06 3.34 -2.62
N VAL A 51 8.24 3.18 -1.59
CA VAL A 51 7.39 4.24 -1.05
C VAL A 51 8.18 5.02 -0.02
N THR A 52 8.15 6.35 -0.12
CA THR A 52 8.88 7.25 0.79
C THR A 52 7.91 8.14 1.55
N ALA A 53 8.34 8.68 2.69
CA ALA A 53 7.53 9.64 3.45
C ALA A 53 7.13 10.86 2.60
N ALA A 54 8.01 11.33 1.73
CA ALA A 54 7.72 12.41 0.78
C ALA A 54 6.60 12.03 -0.19
N TRP A 55 6.61 10.79 -0.68
CA TRP A 55 5.54 10.29 -1.54
C TRP A 55 4.21 10.17 -0.79
N ILE A 56 4.21 9.70 0.46
CA ILE A 56 3.01 9.67 1.33
C ILE A 56 2.45 11.09 1.47
N ARG A 57 3.26 12.07 1.88
CA ARG A 57 2.82 13.47 2.04
C ARG A 57 2.29 14.07 0.75
N MET A 58 2.92 13.75 -0.39
CA MET A 58 2.46 14.18 -1.70
C MET A 58 1.07 13.62 -2.02
N VAL A 59 0.82 12.34 -1.75
CA VAL A 59 -0.49 11.71 -1.93
C VAL A 59 -1.52 12.29 -0.96
N GLU A 60 -1.18 12.49 0.31
CA GLU A 60 -2.06 13.11 1.31
C GLU A 60 -2.52 14.52 0.91
N ARG A 61 -1.62 15.30 0.28
CA ARG A 61 -1.93 16.63 -0.28
C ARG A 61 -2.71 16.56 -1.61
N GLY A 62 -3.08 15.37 -2.05
CA GLY A 62 -3.75 15.13 -3.33
C GLY A 62 -2.88 15.46 -4.54
N ALA A 63 -1.55 15.55 -4.40
CA ALA A 63 -0.62 16.00 -5.43
C ALA A 63 -1.08 17.25 -6.22
N TYR A 64 -1.87 18.13 -5.58
CA TYR A 64 -2.52 19.28 -6.21
C TYR A 64 -3.36 18.91 -7.46
N GLY A 65 -3.99 17.73 -7.46
CA GLY A 65 -4.78 17.23 -8.59
C GLY A 65 -3.96 16.77 -9.81
N ARG A 66 -2.62 16.82 -9.76
CA ARG A 66 -1.76 16.47 -10.90
C ARG A 66 -1.65 14.97 -11.16
N LEU A 67 -2.01 14.13 -10.20
CA LEU A 67 -1.99 12.68 -10.34
C LEU A 67 -3.40 12.15 -10.60
N SER A 68 -3.61 11.52 -11.75
CA SER A 68 -4.87 10.88 -12.12
C SER A 68 -4.84 9.35 -11.96
N SER A 69 -3.69 8.78 -11.63
CA SER A 69 -3.54 7.34 -11.44
C SER A 69 -2.39 6.96 -10.52
N LEU A 70 -2.58 5.87 -9.76
CA LEU A 70 -1.56 5.26 -8.91
C LEU A 70 -1.27 3.83 -9.36
N SER A 71 -0.07 3.33 -9.04
CA SER A 71 0.24 1.91 -9.21
C SER A 71 -0.67 1.09 -8.31
N GLN A 72 -1.30 0.05 -8.88
CA GLN A 72 -2.17 -0.84 -8.13
C GLN A 72 -1.45 -1.48 -6.94
N THR A 73 -0.25 -2.01 -7.16
CA THR A 73 0.58 -2.61 -6.11
C THR A 73 0.86 -1.65 -4.96
N ARG A 74 1.10 -0.36 -5.24
CA ARG A 74 1.29 0.64 -4.18
C ARG A 74 0.03 0.90 -3.39
N LEU A 75 -1.10 0.98 -4.08
CA LEU A 75 -2.40 1.21 -3.46
C LEU A 75 -2.76 0.02 -2.53
N TRP A 76 -2.53 -1.20 -2.99
CA TRP A 76 -2.79 -2.41 -2.21
C TRP A 76 -1.82 -2.54 -1.03
N ALA A 77 -0.54 -2.24 -1.23
CA ALA A 77 0.43 -2.23 -0.15
C ALA A 77 0.11 -1.18 0.93
N LEU A 78 -0.42 -0.01 0.54
CA LEU A 78 -0.90 1.00 1.50
C LEU A 78 -2.10 0.50 2.28
N ALA A 79 -3.08 -0.10 1.59
CA ALA A 79 -4.27 -0.64 2.23
C ALA A 79 -3.89 -1.75 3.23
N LEU A 80 -2.98 -2.65 2.84
CA LEU A 80 -2.45 -3.69 3.72
C LEU A 80 -1.66 -3.12 4.91
N ALA A 81 -0.83 -2.10 4.69
CA ALA A 81 -0.10 -1.43 5.76
C ALA A 81 -1.02 -0.71 6.76
N LEU A 82 -2.17 -0.23 6.29
CA LEU A 82 -3.21 0.37 7.12
C LEU A 82 -4.22 -0.66 7.64
N ASP A 83 -4.04 -1.95 7.36
CA ASP A 83 -5.00 -3.02 7.72
C ASP A 83 -6.46 -2.68 7.37
N ILE A 84 -6.68 -2.16 6.16
CA ILE A 84 -8.00 -1.84 5.62
C ILE A 84 -8.20 -2.43 4.22
N PRO A 85 -9.44 -2.72 3.80
CA PRO A 85 -9.73 -3.02 2.41
C PRO A 85 -9.40 -1.84 1.49
N VAL A 86 -8.92 -2.12 0.28
CA VAL A 86 -8.39 -1.10 -0.65
C VAL A 86 -9.47 -0.10 -1.10
N GLU A 87 -10.73 -0.52 -1.09
CA GLU A 87 -11.91 0.26 -1.45
C GLU A 87 -12.15 1.42 -0.46
N PHE A 88 -11.76 1.22 0.81
CA PHE A 88 -11.80 2.29 1.80
C PHE A 88 -10.76 3.37 1.49
N LEU A 89 -9.66 3.04 0.83
CA LEU A 89 -8.66 4.02 0.41
C LEU A 89 -9.03 4.65 -0.95
N ALA A 90 -9.39 3.81 -1.94
CA ALA A 90 -9.75 4.21 -3.29
C ALA A 90 -10.94 3.37 -3.81
N PRO A 91 -12.19 3.88 -3.71
CA PRO A 91 -13.39 3.16 -4.12
C PRO A 91 -13.38 2.73 -5.60
N GLN A 92 -12.71 3.51 -6.43
CA GLN A 92 -12.61 3.32 -7.88
C GLN A 92 -11.70 2.14 -8.25
N ALA A 93 -10.87 1.64 -7.31
CA ALA A 93 -10.01 0.49 -7.55
C ALA A 93 -10.79 -0.80 -7.82
N HIS A 94 -12.03 -0.88 -7.33
CA HIS A 94 -12.89 -2.05 -7.52
C HIS A 94 -13.43 -2.19 -8.95
N GLN A 95 -13.51 -1.08 -9.72
CA GLN A 95 -14.04 -1.07 -11.09
C GLN A 95 -13.01 -1.46 -12.15
N SER A 96 -11.74 -1.62 -11.78
CA SER A 96 -10.68 -2.07 -12.69
C SER A 96 -10.65 -3.60 -12.83
N SER A 97 -11.74 -4.29 -12.48
CA SER A 97 -11.74 -5.69 -12.06
C SER A 97 -11.89 -6.76 -13.14
N SER A 98 -11.85 -6.43 -14.44
CA SER A 98 -11.67 -7.48 -15.45
C SER A 98 -10.26 -8.10 -15.41
N ALA A 99 -9.29 -7.46 -14.75
CA ALA A 99 -7.94 -7.99 -14.53
C ALA A 99 -7.64 -8.41 -13.07
N THR A 100 -8.53 -8.13 -12.10
CA THR A 100 -8.33 -8.51 -10.68
C THR A 100 -8.96 -9.84 -10.29
N ALA A 101 -9.71 -10.49 -11.18
CA ALA A 101 -10.07 -11.90 -11.00
C ALA A 101 -8.85 -12.84 -10.94
N ALA A 102 -7.65 -12.34 -11.27
CA ALA A 102 -6.40 -13.11 -11.25
C ALA A 102 -5.65 -13.09 -9.89
N TRP A 103 -6.21 -12.49 -8.84
CA TRP A 103 -5.64 -12.52 -7.48
C TRP A 103 -6.52 -13.40 -6.61
N ASP A 104 -6.45 -14.71 -6.83
CA ASP A 104 -7.16 -15.72 -6.06
C ASP A 104 -7.03 -15.49 -4.55
N ALA A 105 -8.06 -15.87 -3.79
CA ALA A 105 -8.02 -15.88 -2.32
C ALA A 105 -6.77 -16.61 -1.76
N ASN A 106 -6.27 -17.62 -2.49
CA ASN A 106 -5.03 -18.34 -2.19
C ASN A 106 -3.77 -17.46 -2.32
N SER A 107 -3.75 -16.54 -3.29
CA SER A 107 -2.66 -15.57 -3.47
C SER A 107 -2.70 -14.48 -2.40
N LEU A 108 -3.89 -13.98 -2.03
CA LEU A 108 -4.05 -13.01 -0.95
C LEU A 108 -3.65 -13.57 0.42
N SER A 109 -4.09 -14.79 0.74
CA SER A 109 -3.70 -15.49 1.98
C SER A 109 -2.18 -15.62 2.07
N SER A 110 -1.51 -16.08 1.00
CA SER A 110 -0.05 -16.20 0.96
C SER A 110 0.66 -14.84 1.11
N ILE A 111 0.14 -13.77 0.51
CA ILE A 111 0.69 -12.41 0.63
C ILE A 111 0.56 -11.91 2.07
N ILE A 112 -0.60 -12.10 2.70
CA ILE A 112 -0.83 -11.71 4.09
C ILE A 112 0.11 -12.48 5.02
N THR A 113 0.24 -13.80 4.84
CA THR A 113 1.19 -14.60 5.64
C THR A 113 2.62 -14.10 5.48
N ARG A 114 3.09 -13.83 4.26
CA ARG A 114 4.42 -13.26 4.01
C ARG A 114 4.58 -11.88 4.64
N TYR A 115 3.55 -11.05 4.58
CA TYR A 115 3.56 -9.73 5.20
C TYR A 115 3.70 -9.82 6.72
N ILE A 116 2.92 -10.66 7.38
CA ILE A 116 3.02 -10.89 8.83
C ILE A 116 4.42 -11.39 9.19
N LEU A 117 4.96 -12.38 8.48
CA LEU A 117 6.31 -12.89 8.72
C LEU A 117 7.39 -11.80 8.56
N ASN A 118 7.32 -11.01 7.49
CA ASN A 118 8.24 -9.90 7.26
C ASN A 118 8.12 -8.81 8.33
N LEU A 119 6.91 -8.51 8.76
CA LEU A 119 6.64 -7.51 9.78
C LEU A 119 7.18 -7.95 11.14
N SER A 120 7.00 -9.23 11.51
CA SER A 120 7.56 -9.80 12.75
C SER A 120 9.09 -9.73 12.77
N VAL A 121 9.75 -10.07 11.66
CA VAL A 121 11.22 -9.96 11.53
C VAL A 121 11.69 -8.52 11.63
N TRP A 122 10.98 -7.58 10.99
CA TRP A 122 11.31 -6.16 11.07
C TRP A 122 11.13 -5.64 12.51
N TYR A 123 10.04 -6.00 13.17
CA TYR A 123 9.75 -5.58 14.54
C TYR A 123 10.80 -6.11 15.53
N GLN A 124 11.24 -7.36 15.36
CA GLN A 124 12.34 -7.92 16.17
C GLN A 124 13.65 -7.15 15.99
N LYS A 125 13.99 -6.78 14.74
CA LYS A 125 15.19 -6.00 14.43
C LYS A 125 15.12 -4.56 14.95
N SER A 126 13.95 -3.92 14.90
CA SER A 126 13.79 -2.53 15.35
C SER A 126 13.79 -2.40 16.88
N GLN A 127 13.52 -3.48 17.61
CA GLN A 127 13.56 -3.55 19.08
C GLN A 127 14.94 -3.89 19.67
N GLY A 128 16.00 -4.01 18.84
CA GLY A 128 17.37 -4.17 19.33
C GLY A 128 17.67 -5.50 20.04
N LYS A 129 16.86 -6.54 19.83
CA LYS A 129 17.21 -7.91 20.25
C LYS A 129 17.82 -8.65 19.06
N GLU A 130 19.11 -8.42 18.82
CA GLU A 130 19.90 -9.47 18.17
C GLU A 130 19.96 -10.69 19.11
N PRO A 131 19.89 -11.93 18.59
CA PRO A 131 20.22 -13.12 19.38
C PRO A 131 21.68 -13.11 19.83
#